data_AF-A0A2R6FLU3-F1
#
_entry.id   AF-A0A2R6FLU3-F1
#
_cell.length_a   1.000
_cell.length_b   1.000
_cell.length_c   1.000
_cell.angle_alpha   90.00
_cell.angle_beta   90.00
_cell.angle_gamma   90.00
#
_symmetry.space_group_name_H-M   'P 1'
#
loop_
_entity.id
_entity.type
_entity.pdbx_description
1 polymer ?
#
loop_
_entity_poly.entity_id
_entity_poly.type
_entity_poly.pdbx_seq_one_letter_code
_entity_poly.pdbx_strand_id
1 'polypeptide(L)' 'MENQVSGEDIGKPVVHGDDQIGRIVAYEDRTAYVEPHPDVTDVVRSKLGWSETTEESFPLQRELVDEIGDDEIRLTTRM' A
#
# COMPACT_ATOMS: atom_id res chain seq x y z
N MET A 1 -11.60 -15.21 8.06
CA MET A 1 -11.33 -13.98 7.30
C MET A 1 -9.94 -14.13 6.75
N GLU A 2 -9.79 -14.06 5.43
CA GLU A 2 -8.48 -14.15 4.79
C GLU A 2 -7.81 -12.79 4.99
N ASN A 3 -6.72 -12.73 5.75
CA ASN A 3 -5.97 -11.50 5.99
C ASN A 3 -5.06 -11.19 4.79
N GLN A 4 -5.61 -11.24 3.58
CA GLN A 4 -4.90 -11.07 2.33
C GLN A 4 -5.63 -10.03 1.47
N VAL A 5 -4.87 -9.05 0.98
CA VAL A 5 -5.38 -8.05 0.05
C VAL A 5 -5.76 -8.76 -1.24
N SER A 6 -6.91 -8.39 -1.78
CA SER A 6 -7.55 -9.00 -2.95
C SER A 6 -7.99 -7.94 -3.95
N GLY A 7 -8.52 -8.36 -5.09
CA GLY A 7 -9.08 -7.44 -6.09
C GLY A 7 -10.31 -6.66 -5.57
N GLU A 8 -10.96 -7.12 -4.50
CA GLU A 8 -12.07 -6.40 -3.86
C GLU A 8 -11.59 -5.19 -3.05
N ASP A 9 -10.29 -5.16 -2.73
CA ASP A 9 -9.64 -4.05 -2.04
C ASP A 9 -9.20 -2.94 -3.01
N ILE A 10 -9.43 -3.09 -4.32
CA ILE A 10 -9.18 -2.02 -5.29
C ILE A 10 -10.03 -0.80 -4.94
N GLY A 11 -9.38 0.36 -4.85
CA GLY A 11 -9.99 1.60 -4.40
C GLY A 11 -9.85 1.86 -2.90
N LYS A 12 -9.41 0.88 -2.10
CA LYS A 12 -9.18 1.10 -0.66
C LYS A 12 -7.94 1.98 -0.42
N PRO A 13 -8.03 2.98 0.47
CA PRO A 13 -6.88 3.73 0.93
C PRO A 13 -5.89 2.84 1.68
N VAL A 14 -4.62 3.03 1.37
CA VAL A 14 -3.51 2.43 2.10
C VAL A 14 -2.93 3.51 3.01
N VAL A 15 -2.92 3.23 4.29
CA VAL A 15 -2.48 4.14 5.35
C VAL A 15 -1.38 3.50 6.16
N HIS A 16 -0.54 4.33 6.75
CA HIS A 16 0.53 3.88 7.61
C HIS A 16 0.58 4.80 8.83
N GLY A 17 0.20 4.26 9.99
CA GLY A 17 -0.05 5.09 11.17
C GLY A 17 -1.19 6.08 10.88
N ASP A 18 -0.88 7.36 10.91
CA ASP A 18 -1.81 8.47 10.61
C ASP A 18 -1.62 9.05 9.19
N ASP A 19 -0.62 8.56 8.44
CA ASP A 19 -0.28 9.07 7.12
C ASP A 19 -0.94 8.24 6.01
N GLN A 20 -1.59 8.91 5.06
CA GLN A 20 -2.11 8.26 3.86
C GLN A 20 -0.98 8.02 2.86
N ILE A 21 -0.71 6.74 2.59
CA ILE A 21 0.32 6.33 1.64
C ILE A 21 -0.19 6.37 0.21
N GLY A 22 -1.46 6.02 0.01
CA GLY A 22 -1.99 5.96 -1.34
C GLY A 22 -3.29 5.21 -1.40
N ARG A 23 -3.56 4.65 -2.57
CA ARG A 23 -4.75 3.85 -2.82
C ARG A 23 -4.45 2.70 -3.76
N ILE A 24 -5.10 1.56 -3.55
CA ILE A 24 -5.00 0.44 -4.49
C ILE A 24 -5.68 0.83 -5.80
N VAL A 25 -4.93 0.76 -6.90
CA VAL A 25 -5.42 1.05 -8.25
C VAL A 25 -5.51 -0.20 -9.12
N ALA A 26 -4.76 -1.25 -8.80
CA ALA A 26 -4.82 -2.53 -9.50
C ALA A 26 -4.50 -3.70 -8.57
N TYR A 27 -4.83 -4.91 -9.00
CA TYR A 27 -4.47 -6.15 -8.33
C TYR A 27 -4.13 -7.19 -9.38
N GLU A 28 -2.85 -7.55 -9.49
CA GLU A 28 -2.34 -8.52 -10.46
C GLU A 28 -1.35 -9.46 -9.77
N ASP A 29 -1.22 -10.70 -10.25
CA ASP A 29 -0.26 -11.68 -9.69
C ASP A 29 -0.39 -11.90 -8.16
N ARG A 30 -1.64 -11.81 -7.65
CA ARG A 30 -1.94 -11.85 -6.21
C ARG A 30 -1.23 -10.76 -5.39
N THR A 31 -0.98 -9.63 -6.04
CA THR A 31 -0.29 -8.46 -5.50
C THR A 31 -1.11 -7.22 -5.82
N ALA A 32 -1.46 -6.44 -4.80
CA ALA A 32 -2.10 -5.15 -4.99
C ALA A 32 -1.07 -4.12 -5.46
N TYR A 33 -1.47 -3.20 -6.33
CA TYR A 33 -0.67 -2.09 -6.78
C TYR A 33 -1.25 -0.80 -6.23
N VAL A 34 -0.41 0.00 -5.60
CA VAL A 34 -0.78 1.22 -4.89
C VAL A 34 -0.22 2.42 -5.63
N GLU A 35 -1.12 3.35 -5.94
CA GLU A 35 -0.74 4.68 -6.41
C GLU A 35 -0.42 5.55 -5.19
N PRO A 36 0.83 6.05 -5.05
CA PRO A 36 1.23 6.84 -3.91
C PRO A 36 0.57 8.21 -3.94
N HIS A 37 0.13 8.69 -2.78
CA HIS A 37 -0.38 10.05 -2.66
C HIS A 37 0.75 11.06 -2.94
N PRO A 38 0.47 12.22 -3.59
CA PRO A 38 1.46 13.27 -3.79
C PRO A 38 2.07 13.80 -2.48
N ASP A 39 1.31 13.74 -1.38
CA ASP A 39 1.76 14.16 -0.05
C ASP A 39 2.63 13.10 0.67
N VAL A 40 2.82 11.91 0.11
CA VAL A 40 3.71 10.91 0.73
C VAL A 40 5.15 11.40 0.69
N THR A 41 5.76 11.47 1.86
CA THR A 41 7.17 11.84 2.02
C THR A 41 8.11 10.82 1.36
N ASP A 42 9.22 11.30 0.79
CA ASP A 42 10.30 10.46 0.25
C ASP A 42 10.80 9.41 1.25
N VAL A 43 10.79 9.72 2.55
CA VAL A 43 11.18 8.78 3.62
C VAL A 43 10.29 7.54 3.61
N VAL A 44 8.98 7.73 3.49
CA VAL A 44 8.04 6.61 3.43
C VAL A 44 8.20 5.84 2.14
N ARG A 45 8.32 6.52 0.99
CA ARG A 45 8.58 5.87 -0.31
C ARG A 45 9.84 5.03 -0.27
N SER A 46 10.93 5.54 0.31
CA SER A 46 12.19 4.81 0.48
C SER A 46 12.01 3.56 1.34
N LYS A 47 11.24 3.65 2.44
CA LYS A 47 10.96 2.50 3.31
C LYS A 47 10.13 1.42 2.63
N LEU A 48 9.24 1.82 1.72
CA LEU A 48 8.43 0.90 0.91
C LEU A 48 9.20 0.34 -0.30
N GLY A 49 10.41 0.86 -0.57
CA GLY A 49 11.19 0.51 -1.76
C GLY A 49 10.69 1.17 -3.05
N TRP A 50 9.93 2.26 -2.95
CA TRP A 50 9.32 2.98 -4.08
C TRP A 50 10.19 4.13 -4.61
N SER A 51 11.28 4.47 -3.92
CA SER A 51 12.11 5.63 -4.27
C SER A 51 12.92 5.48 -5.57
N GLU A 52 13.06 4.27 -6.12
CA GLU A 52 13.93 4.03 -7.29
C GLU A 52 13.19 3.90 -8.62
N THR A 53 11.86 3.91 -8.60
CA THR A 53 11.06 3.53 -9.77
C THR A 53 10.18 4.70 -10.24
N THR A 54 10.19 4.97 -11.56
CA THR A 54 9.34 6.00 -12.21
C THR A 54 7.91 5.52 -12.49
N GLU A 55 7.47 4.46 -11.81
CA GLU A 55 6.15 3.87 -12.00
C GLU A 55 5.11 4.69 -11.25
N GLU A 56 3.91 4.76 -11.83
CA GLU A 56 2.77 5.47 -11.24
C GLU A 56 2.12 4.65 -10.11
N SER A 57 2.29 3.33 -10.14
CA SER A 57 1.74 2.40 -9.15
C SER A 57 2.78 1.37 -8.73
N PHE A 58 2.83 1.06 -7.45
CA PHE A 58 3.86 0.20 -6.87
C PHE A 58 3.25 -1.04 -6.23
N PRO A 59 3.90 -2.21 -6.36
CA PRO A 59 3.41 -3.42 -5.71
C PRO A 59 3.44 -3.27 -4.19
N LEU A 60 2.30 -3.49 -3.57
CA LEU A 60 2.16 -3.53 -2.12
C LEU A 60 2.70 -4.85 -1.59
N GLN A 61 3.77 -4.75 -0.80
CA GLN A 61 4.35 -5.92 -0.16
C GLN A 61 3.45 -6.39 0.97
N ARG A 62 2.94 -7.62 0.85
CA ARG A 62 2.12 -8.28 1.88
C ARG A 62 2.79 -8.34 3.25
N GLU A 63 4.13 -8.35 3.29
CA GLU A 63 4.92 -8.35 4.53
C GLU A 63 4.83 -7.03 5.31
N LEU A 64 4.47 -5.95 4.61
CA LEU A 64 4.25 -4.63 5.19
C LEU A 64 2.79 -4.40 5.59
N VAL A 65 1.87 -5.34 5.33
CA VAL A 65 0.47 -5.19 5.71
C VAL A 65 0.31 -5.64 7.17
N ASP A 66 -0.08 -4.70 8.05
CA ASP A 66 -0.36 -4.99 9.46
C ASP A 66 -1.76 -5.58 9.61
N GLU A 67 -2.74 -4.85 9.07
CA GLU A 67 -4.15 -5.10 9.24
C GLU A 67 -4.90 -4.66 7.98
N ILE A 68 -5.83 -5.51 7.53
CA ILE A 68 -6.72 -5.22 6.41
C ILE A 68 -8.10 -4.93 6.99
N GLY A 69 -8.47 -3.66 6.97
CA GLY A 69 -9.83 -3.23 7.30
C GLY A 69 -10.78 -3.34 6.12
N ASP A 70 -12.07 -3.26 6.42
CA ASP A 70 -13.11 -3.15 5.39
C ASP A 70 -12.99 -1.86 4.58
N ASP A 71 -12.59 -0.75 5.22
CA ASP A 71 -12.44 0.55 4.55
C ASP A 71 -10.99 0.89 4.19
N GLU A 72 -10.00 0.49 4.99
CA GLU A 72 -8.60 0.92 4.84
C GLU A 72 -7.61 -0.22 5.11
N ILE A 73 -6.44 -0.15 4.49
CA ILE A 73 -5.35 -1.09 4.73
C ILE A 73 -4.26 -0.39 5.52
N ARG A 74 -3.93 -0.94 6.68
CA ARG A 74 -2.89 -0.43 7.57
C ARG A 74 -1.58 -1.14 7.32
N LEU A 75 -0.53 -0.36 7.08
CA LEU A 75 0.82 -0.88 6.95
C LEU A 75 1.52 -0.95 8.29
N THR A 76 2.29 -2.02 8.48
CA THR A 76 3.20 -2.20 9.60
C THR A 76 4.57 -1.67 9.17
N THR A 77 5.06 -0.63 9.83
CA THR A 77 6.49 -0.34 9.80
C THR A 77 7.13 -1.05 10.98
N ARG A 78 7.28 -2.37 10.86
CA ARG A 78 8.17 -3.05 11.79
C ARG A 78 9.60 -2.78 11.34
N MET A 79 10.16 -1.68 11.84
CA MET A 79 11.59 -1.33 11.76
C MET A 79 12.38 -2.13 12.78
#